data_AF-A0A3D3HJ34-F1
#
_entry.id   AF-A0A3D3HJ34-F1
#
_cell.length_a   1.000
_cell.length_b   1.000
_cell.length_c   1.000
_cell.angle_alpha   90.00
_cell.angle_beta   90.00
_cell.angle_gamma   90.00
#
_symmetry.space_group_name_H-M   'P 1'
#
loop_
_entity.id
_entity.type
_entity.pdbx_description
1 polymer ?
#
loop_
_entity_poly.entity_id
_entity_poly.type
_entity_poly.pdbx_seq_one_letter_code
_entity_poly.pdbx_strand_id
1 'polypeptide(L)'
;MHRQTCRSPPSHRSSQSRPGGSTYFLDYFCQSQLAERKDYIVVLFQGGPDEAMDRQISSLKKVKLDGHAGEEETSMMYFIRPDLVDTEAMGKESGLNQGRLNAMPHAFAGIHWYARYPNHFAGDVLQANRELGELLVTKDANQLAEPIRYLKNNNTIEELHNEFYNRAENPLKKN
;
A
#
# COMPACT_ATOMS: atom_id res chain seq x y z
N MET A 1 4.32 -34.49 22.15
CA MET A 1 3.65 -33.17 21.98
C MET A 1 4.71 -32.09 21.91
N HIS A 2 5.15 -31.72 20.71
CA HIS A 2 6.04 -30.56 20.50
C HIS A 2 5.16 -29.35 20.14
N ARG A 3 5.11 -28.35 21.02
CA ARG A 3 4.53 -27.03 20.71
C ARG A 3 5.59 -26.20 20.00
N GLN A 4 5.48 -26.09 18.68
CA GLN A 4 6.18 -25.06 17.93
C GLN A 4 5.41 -23.75 18.11
N THR A 5 5.96 -22.84 18.91
CA THR A 5 5.51 -21.45 18.94
C THR A 5 6.11 -20.74 17.73
N CYS A 6 5.35 -20.68 16.63
CA CYS A 6 5.68 -19.78 15.53
C CYS A 6 5.44 -18.33 16.00
N ARG A 7 6.52 -17.66 16.41
CA ARG A 7 6.54 -16.20 16.47
C ARG A 7 6.81 -15.70 15.05
N SER A 8 5.77 -15.19 14.38
CA SER A 8 5.96 -14.41 13.16
C SER A 8 6.74 -13.13 13.51
N PRO A 9 7.81 -12.78 12.78
CA PRO A 9 8.48 -11.50 12.96
C PRO A 9 7.54 -10.36 12.53
N PRO A 10 7.69 -9.14 13.09
CA PRO A 10 6.89 -8.01 12.67
C PRO A 10 7.22 -7.69 11.22
N SER A 11 6.26 -7.90 10.31
CA SER A 11 6.37 -7.39 8.95
C SER A 11 6.35 -5.87 9.04
N HIS A 12 7.52 -5.24 8.92
CA HIS A 12 7.58 -3.84 8.49
C HIS A 12 7.16 -3.82 7.01
N ARG A 13 5.84 -3.88 6.77
CA ARG A 13 5.27 -3.44 5.50
C ARG A 13 5.44 -1.93 5.49
N SER A 14 6.41 -1.42 4.75
CA SER A 14 6.34 -0.07 4.22
C SER A 14 5.02 0.03 3.48
N SER A 15 4.08 0.79 4.03
CA SER A 15 2.74 0.93 3.51
C SER A 15 2.76 1.81 2.26
N GLN A 16 3.21 1.27 1.13
CA GLN A 16 2.91 1.82 -0.19
C GLN A 16 1.68 1.10 -0.76
N SER A 17 0.55 1.34 -0.11
CA SER A 17 -0.77 1.26 -0.73
C SER A 17 -1.39 2.65 -0.58
N ARG A 18 -1.32 3.48 -1.62
CA ARG A 18 -2.11 4.71 -1.64
C ARG A 18 -3.53 4.33 -2.07
N PRO A 19 -4.59 4.61 -1.28
CA PRO A 19 -4.67 5.35 -0.03
C PRO A 19 -4.69 4.43 1.22
N GLY A 20 -4.04 4.87 2.29
CA GLY A 20 -3.85 4.11 3.55
C GLY A 20 -5.12 3.70 4.33
N GLY A 21 -6.31 3.88 3.77
CA GLY A 21 -7.59 3.44 4.32
C GLY A 21 -8.12 2.13 3.73
N SER A 22 -7.62 1.66 2.58
CA SER A 22 -8.21 0.52 1.87
C SER A 22 -7.43 -0.79 1.99
N THR A 23 -6.28 -0.82 2.65
CA THR A 23 -5.38 -2.01 2.67
C THR A 23 -6.10 -3.27 3.15
N TYR A 24 -6.71 -3.24 4.34
CA TYR A 24 -7.44 -4.40 4.87
C TYR A 24 -8.69 -4.73 4.07
N PHE A 25 -9.34 -3.72 3.51
CA PHE A 25 -10.54 -3.92 2.71
C PHE A 25 -10.23 -4.60 1.38
N LEU A 26 -9.17 -4.19 0.67
CA LEU A 26 -8.80 -4.78 -0.62
C LEU A 26 -8.30 -6.22 -0.47
N ASP A 27 -7.54 -6.51 0.59
CA ASP A 27 -7.11 -7.87 0.91
C ASP A 27 -8.32 -8.75 1.23
N TYR A 28 -9.23 -8.28 2.09
CA TYR A 28 -10.48 -8.95 2.39
C TYR A 28 -11.34 -9.13 1.14
N PHE A 29 -11.43 -8.12 0.29
CA PHE A 29 -12.17 -8.16 -0.97
C PHE A 29 -11.64 -9.29 -1.87
N CYS A 30 -10.32 -9.37 -2.08
CA CYS A 30 -9.71 -10.45 -2.86
C CYS A 30 -9.99 -11.82 -2.26
N GLN A 31 -9.84 -11.97 -0.94
CA GLN A 31 -10.14 -13.23 -0.26
C GLN A 31 -11.62 -13.63 -0.37
N SER A 32 -12.53 -12.65 -0.24
CA SER A 32 -13.97 -12.88 -0.31
C SER A 32 -14.43 -13.37 -1.68
N GLN A 33 -13.65 -13.14 -2.74
CA GLN A 33 -13.96 -13.68 -4.08
C GLN A 33 -13.95 -15.21 -4.11
N LEU A 34 -13.32 -15.89 -3.13
CA LEU A 34 -13.33 -17.35 -3.01
C LEU A 34 -14.67 -17.93 -2.53
N ALA A 35 -15.63 -17.09 -2.14
CA ALA A 35 -16.94 -17.54 -1.64
C ALA A 35 -17.76 -18.29 -2.71
N GLU A 36 -17.49 -18.05 -3.99
CA GLU A 36 -18.17 -18.69 -5.11
C GLU A 36 -17.22 -18.80 -6.28
N ARG A 37 -17.25 -19.93 -7.00
CA ARG A 37 -16.44 -20.15 -8.20
C ARG A 37 -16.79 -19.11 -9.28
N LYS A 38 -15.77 -18.44 -9.81
CA LYS A 38 -15.85 -17.46 -10.90
C LYS A 38 -15.03 -17.90 -12.10
N ASP A 39 -15.34 -17.33 -13.26
CA ASP A 39 -14.60 -17.45 -14.52
C ASP A 39 -13.42 -16.47 -14.62
N TYR A 40 -13.15 -15.73 -13.54
CA TYR A 40 -12.02 -14.82 -13.41
C TYR A 40 -11.36 -14.95 -12.04
N ILE A 41 -10.12 -14.49 -11.94
CA ILE A 41 -9.34 -14.42 -10.70
C ILE A 41 -8.94 -12.97 -10.45
N VAL A 42 -9.16 -12.50 -9.22
CA VAL A 42 -8.74 -11.16 -8.80
C VAL A 42 -7.37 -11.24 -8.14
N VAL A 43 -6.41 -10.48 -8.68
CA VAL A 43 -5.06 -10.35 -8.12
C VAL A 43 -4.83 -8.89 -7.76
N LEU A 44 -4.46 -8.65 -6.50
CA LEU A 44 -4.10 -7.33 -6.00
C LEU A 44 -2.59 -7.16 -6.05
N PHE A 45 -2.12 -6.14 -6.77
CA PHE A 45 -0.73 -5.73 -6.71
C PHE A 45 -0.42 -5.16 -5.31
N GLN A 46 0.54 -5.78 -4.65
CA GLN A 46 1.11 -5.29 -3.40
C GLN A 46 2.60 -5.05 -3.68
N GLY A 47 2.95 -3.79 -3.97
CA GLY A 47 4.35 -3.39 -4.10
C GLY A 47 5.16 -3.79 -2.86
N GLY A 48 6.47 -3.85 -3.01
CA GLY A 48 7.38 -4.39 -1.99
C GLY A 48 8.66 -3.57 -1.80
N PRO A 49 9.49 -3.96 -0.82
CA PRO A 49 10.81 -3.38 -0.67
C PRO A 49 11.67 -3.64 -1.92
N ASP A 50 12.48 -2.65 -2.29
CA ASP A 50 13.55 -2.77 -3.27
C ASP A 50 14.77 -2.10 -2.65
N GLU A 51 15.68 -2.88 -2.08
CA GLU A 51 16.76 -2.34 -1.24
C GLU A 51 17.63 -1.30 -1.98
N ALA A 52 17.83 -1.48 -3.29
CA ALA A 52 18.64 -0.59 -4.10
C ALA A 52 17.91 0.74 -4.37
N MET A 53 16.66 0.68 -4.81
CA MET A 53 15.85 1.87 -5.06
C MET A 53 15.47 2.57 -3.75
N ASP A 54 15.18 1.82 -2.68
CA ASP A 54 14.81 2.36 -1.36
C ASP A 54 15.95 3.16 -0.74
N ARG A 55 17.21 2.74 -0.92
CA ARG A 55 18.37 3.54 -0.51
C ARG A 55 18.45 4.86 -1.28
N GLN A 56 18.23 4.83 -2.60
CA GLN A 56 18.26 6.03 -3.43
C GLN A 56 17.11 6.98 -3.04
N ILE A 57 15.88 6.48 -2.91
CA ILE A 57 14.71 7.21 -2.41
C ILE A 57 15.05 7.86 -1.07
N SER A 58 15.55 7.09 -0.11
CA SER A 58 15.88 7.60 1.23
C SER A 58 16.96 8.68 1.22
N SER A 59 17.90 8.62 0.27
CA SER A 59 18.95 9.64 0.12
C SER A 59 18.44 10.98 -0.45
N LEU A 60 17.33 10.93 -1.20
CA LEU A 60 16.70 12.10 -1.81
C LEU A 60 15.63 12.74 -0.91
N LYS A 61 14.99 11.94 -0.06
CA LYS A 61 13.97 12.41 0.89
C LYS A 61 14.58 13.33 1.95
N LYS A 62 13.86 14.41 2.25
CA LYS A 62 14.24 15.38 3.28
C LYS A 62 13.33 15.35 4.50
N VAL A 63 12.09 14.90 4.31
CA VAL A 63 11.07 14.85 5.37
C VAL A 63 11.36 13.80 6.43
N LYS A 64 10.95 14.09 7.67
CA LYS A 64 10.87 13.07 8.73
C LYS A 64 9.48 12.46 8.81
N LEU A 65 8.46 13.22 8.44
CA LEU A 65 7.06 12.79 8.39
C LEU A 65 6.56 12.84 6.96
N ASP A 66 6.24 11.65 6.42
CA ASP A 66 5.72 11.49 5.07
C ASP A 66 4.52 10.55 5.08
N GLY A 67 3.34 11.13 5.26
CA GLY A 67 2.07 10.42 5.29
C GLY A 67 1.27 10.65 4.01
N HIS A 68 0.26 11.50 4.08
CA HIS A 68 -0.65 11.80 2.97
C HIS A 68 -0.43 13.23 2.48
N ALA A 69 -0.47 13.41 1.17
CA ALA A 69 -0.02 14.57 0.42
C ALA A 69 1.42 15.00 0.81
N GLY A 70 2.25 14.02 1.22
CA GLY A 70 3.62 14.25 1.66
C GLY A 70 4.63 14.38 0.50
N GLU A 71 5.92 14.32 0.82
CA GLU A 71 7.02 14.56 -0.13
C GLU A 71 7.00 13.53 -1.27
N GLU A 72 6.78 12.25 -0.96
CA GLU A 72 6.68 11.22 -2.00
C GLU A 72 5.47 11.43 -2.92
N GLU A 73 4.27 11.71 -2.38
CA GLU A 73 3.05 11.94 -3.17
C GLU A 73 3.19 13.15 -4.08
N THR A 74 3.70 14.23 -3.51
CA THR A 74 3.93 15.49 -4.20
C THR A 74 5.00 15.36 -5.29
N SER A 75 6.11 14.68 -5.00
CA SER A 75 7.19 14.47 -5.95
C SER A 75 6.77 13.61 -7.13
N MET A 76 6.00 12.53 -6.89
CA MET A 76 5.43 11.73 -7.98
C MET A 76 4.50 12.56 -8.86
N MET A 77 3.61 13.37 -8.26
CA MET A 77 2.74 14.24 -9.05
C MET A 77 3.53 15.31 -9.80
N TYR A 78 4.58 15.85 -9.19
CA TYR A 78 5.43 16.85 -9.82
C TYR A 78 6.20 16.29 -11.03
N PHE A 79 6.57 15.01 -10.98
CA PHE A 79 7.14 14.30 -12.13
C PHE A 79 6.11 14.06 -13.24
N ILE A 80 4.91 13.57 -12.89
CA ILE A 80 3.88 13.14 -13.87
C ILE A 80 3.13 14.33 -14.48
N ARG A 81 2.66 15.27 -13.64
CA ARG A 81 1.85 16.45 -13.99
C ARG A 81 2.26 17.65 -13.11
N PRO A 82 3.44 18.26 -13.36
CA PRO A 82 3.92 19.39 -12.57
C PRO A 82 2.96 20.58 -12.56
N ASP A 83 2.16 20.74 -13.62
CA ASP A 83 1.15 21.79 -13.76
C ASP A 83 -0.03 21.67 -12.78
N LEU A 84 -0.21 20.51 -12.14
CA LEU A 84 -1.23 20.27 -11.12
C LEU A 84 -0.71 20.39 -9.69
N VAL A 85 0.59 20.66 -9.50
CA VAL A 85 1.20 20.80 -8.19
C VAL A 85 1.31 22.29 -7.84
N ASP A 86 0.47 22.74 -6.92
CA ASP A 86 0.54 24.10 -6.38
C ASP A 86 1.73 24.23 -5.42
N THR A 87 2.88 24.65 -5.95
CA THR A 87 4.10 24.87 -5.17
C THR A 87 3.98 26.07 -4.23
N GLU A 88 3.06 27.01 -4.48
CA GLU A 88 2.83 28.14 -3.59
C GLU A 88 2.03 27.74 -2.35
N ALA A 89 1.23 26.68 -2.41
CA ALA A 89 0.49 26.16 -1.26
C ALA A 89 1.39 25.43 -0.24
N MET A 90 2.59 25.01 -0.64
CA MET A 90 3.47 24.20 0.18
C MET A 90 3.89 24.91 1.46
N GLY A 91 3.71 24.25 2.61
CA GLY A 91 4.09 24.77 3.91
C GLY A 91 3.17 25.87 4.47
N LYS A 92 2.08 26.25 3.77
CA LYS A 92 1.07 27.18 4.31
C LYS A 92 0.24 26.58 5.44
N GLU A 93 0.14 25.26 5.49
CA GLU A 93 -0.59 24.54 6.53
C GLU A 93 0.27 23.47 7.19
N SER A 94 -0.03 23.16 8.45
CA SER A 94 0.65 22.10 9.19
C SER A 94 0.07 20.74 8.84
N GLY A 95 0.94 19.77 8.54
CA GLY A 95 0.57 18.36 8.43
C GLY A 95 0.86 17.55 9.71
N LEU A 96 1.04 18.23 10.85
CA LEU A 96 1.25 17.55 12.13
C LEU A 96 -0.07 17.04 12.71
N ASN A 97 0.00 15.87 13.36
CA ASN A 97 -1.13 15.29 14.06
C ASN A 97 -1.58 16.19 15.22
N GLN A 98 -2.83 16.66 15.18
CA GLN A 98 -3.39 17.56 16.21
C GLN A 98 -3.82 16.86 17.51
N GLY A 99 -3.85 15.53 17.54
CA GLY A 99 -4.11 14.78 18.77
C GLY A 99 -5.52 14.94 19.37
N ARG A 100 -6.51 15.38 18.57
CA ARG A 100 -7.87 15.72 19.07
C ARG A 100 -8.64 14.56 19.71
N LEU A 101 -8.19 13.31 19.52
CA LEU A 101 -8.79 12.09 20.11
C LEU A 101 -7.84 11.35 21.07
N ASN A 102 -6.77 11.99 21.56
CA ASN A 102 -5.80 11.33 22.44
C ASN A 102 -6.40 10.80 23.76
N ALA A 103 -7.55 11.32 24.19
CA ALA A 103 -8.29 10.80 25.35
C ALA A 103 -8.94 9.42 25.12
N MET A 104 -8.94 8.90 23.89
CA MET A 104 -9.46 7.58 23.51
C MET A 104 -8.36 6.68 22.93
N PRO A 105 -7.27 6.36 23.67
CA PRO A 105 -6.08 5.71 23.12
C PRO A 105 -6.29 4.24 22.67
N HIS A 106 -7.40 3.62 23.08
CA HIS A 106 -7.73 2.21 22.79
C HIS A 106 -9.01 2.05 21.96
N ALA A 107 -9.42 3.10 21.23
CA ALA A 107 -10.60 3.06 20.39
C ALA A 107 -10.30 3.55 18.97
N PHE A 108 -11.09 3.03 18.02
CA PHE A 108 -11.15 3.53 16.66
C PHE A 108 -12.44 4.31 16.46
N ALA A 109 -12.35 5.48 15.85
CA ALA A 109 -13.51 6.27 15.45
C ALA A 109 -13.37 6.61 13.96
N GLY A 110 -14.43 6.48 13.16
CA GLY A 110 -14.35 6.77 11.72
C GLY A 110 -13.89 8.20 11.39
N ILE A 111 -14.11 9.15 12.32
CA ILE A 111 -13.66 10.55 12.21
C ILE A 111 -12.16 10.74 12.53
N HIS A 112 -11.42 9.67 12.88
CA HIS A 112 -10.05 9.77 13.39
C HIS A 112 -9.10 10.52 12.45
N TRP A 113 -9.27 10.38 11.13
CA TRP A 113 -8.40 11.03 10.16
C TRP A 113 -8.56 12.55 10.22
N TYR A 114 -9.80 13.03 10.07
CA TYR A 114 -10.12 14.46 10.19
C TYR A 114 -9.71 15.03 11.56
N ALA A 115 -9.84 14.23 12.62
CA ALA A 115 -9.41 14.63 13.96
C ALA A 115 -7.88 14.81 14.08
N ARG A 116 -7.08 14.10 13.29
CA ARG A 116 -5.61 14.24 13.27
C ARG A 116 -5.15 15.30 12.27
N TYR A 117 -5.74 15.31 11.08
CA TYR A 117 -5.33 16.09 9.90
C TYR A 117 -6.55 16.76 9.25
N PRO A 118 -7.07 17.87 9.81
CA PRO A 118 -8.30 18.52 9.33
C PRO A 118 -8.20 19.07 7.89
N ASN A 119 -6.99 19.39 7.46
CA ASN A 119 -6.67 19.80 6.09
C ASN A 119 -6.32 18.63 5.16
N HIS A 120 -6.47 17.39 5.64
CA HIS A 120 -6.14 16.18 4.90
C HIS A 120 -4.65 16.07 4.50
N PHE A 121 -3.76 16.86 5.09
CA PHE A 121 -2.32 16.80 4.89
C PHE A 121 -1.63 16.18 6.10
N ALA A 122 -0.77 15.19 5.87
CA ALA A 122 0.04 14.53 6.89
C ALA A 122 1.51 14.48 6.42
N GLY A 123 2.24 15.55 6.69
CA GLY A 123 3.65 15.72 6.34
C GLY A 123 4.27 16.91 7.07
N ASP A 124 5.60 17.01 7.07
CA ASP A 124 6.31 18.16 7.63
C ASP A 124 6.82 19.13 6.55
N VAL A 125 7.99 18.87 5.97
CA VAL A 125 8.68 19.75 5.03
C VAL A 125 8.37 19.33 3.60
N LEU A 126 7.37 19.93 2.98
CA LEU A 126 7.03 19.56 1.62
C LEU A 126 8.04 20.15 0.61
N GLN A 127 8.67 19.28 -0.17
CA GLN A 127 9.46 19.67 -1.34
C GLN A 127 9.04 18.83 -2.55
N ALA A 128 8.75 19.50 -3.66
CA ALA A 128 8.63 18.83 -4.94
C ALA A 128 10.03 18.49 -5.48
N ASN A 129 10.33 17.19 -5.67
CA ASN A 129 11.57 16.73 -6.27
C ASN A 129 11.28 15.81 -7.47
N ARG A 130 11.66 16.27 -8.67
CA ARG A 130 11.39 15.53 -9.92
C ARG A 130 12.11 14.18 -9.96
N GLU A 131 13.37 14.11 -9.52
CA GLU A 131 14.18 12.89 -9.54
C GLU A 131 13.61 11.85 -8.57
N LEU A 132 13.21 12.29 -7.37
CA LEU A 132 12.52 11.44 -6.40
C LEU A 132 11.20 10.90 -6.98
N GLY A 133 10.41 11.76 -7.63
CA GLY A 133 9.16 11.38 -8.27
C GLY A 133 9.34 10.32 -9.37
N GLU A 134 10.32 10.52 -10.25
CA GLU A 134 10.67 9.57 -11.32
C GLU A 134 11.08 8.22 -10.74
N LEU A 135 11.91 8.22 -9.69
CA LEU A 135 12.40 6.99 -9.06
C LEU A 135 11.26 6.19 -8.41
N LEU A 136 10.34 6.86 -7.70
CA LEU A 136 9.17 6.23 -7.09
C LEU A 136 8.24 5.61 -8.14
N VAL A 137 7.90 6.37 -9.19
CA VAL A 137 7.04 5.87 -10.28
C VAL A 137 7.70 4.70 -11.01
N THR A 138 9.01 4.77 -11.25
CA THR A 138 9.77 3.72 -11.92
C THR A 138 9.79 2.44 -11.08
N LYS A 139 9.98 2.56 -9.76
CA LYS A 139 9.94 1.42 -8.83
C LYS A 139 8.58 0.71 -8.92
N ASP A 140 7.50 1.45 -8.78
CA ASP A 140 6.14 0.90 -8.83
C ASP A 140 5.84 0.26 -10.20
N ALA A 141 6.22 0.92 -11.30
CA ALA A 141 6.02 0.42 -12.65
C ALA A 141 6.79 -0.89 -12.90
N ASN A 142 8.05 -0.97 -12.45
CA ASN A 142 8.87 -2.17 -12.57
C ASN A 142 8.27 -3.33 -11.78
N GLN A 143 7.90 -3.09 -10.52
CA GLN A 143 7.30 -4.11 -9.66
C GLN A 143 5.93 -4.55 -10.15
N LEU A 144 5.11 -3.65 -10.69
CA LEU A 144 3.82 -4.01 -11.28
C LEU A 144 3.96 -4.85 -12.56
N ALA A 145 5.00 -4.60 -13.36
CA ALA A 145 5.23 -5.35 -14.58
C ALA A 145 5.55 -6.83 -14.32
N GLU A 146 6.18 -7.16 -13.19
CA GLU A 146 6.54 -8.54 -12.80
C GLU A 146 5.34 -9.49 -12.68
N PRO A 147 4.33 -9.24 -11.83
CA PRO A 147 3.16 -10.12 -11.73
C PRO A 147 2.37 -10.15 -13.05
N ILE A 148 2.32 -9.05 -13.82
CA ILE A 148 1.69 -9.07 -15.15
C ILE A 148 2.41 -10.06 -16.09
N ARG A 149 3.75 -10.04 -16.11
CA ARG A 149 4.53 -11.03 -16.89
C ARG A 149 4.33 -12.45 -16.37
N TYR A 150 4.29 -12.63 -15.05
CA TYR A 150 4.05 -13.94 -14.45
C TYR A 150 2.69 -14.50 -14.90
N LEU A 151 1.61 -13.72 -14.76
CA LEU A 151 0.24 -14.13 -15.12
C LEU A 151 0.05 -14.39 -16.61
N LYS A 152 0.85 -13.75 -17.47
CA LYS A 152 0.80 -14.01 -18.92
C LYS A 152 1.47 -15.32 -19.34
N ASN A 153 2.37 -15.86 -18.52
CA ASN A 153 3.21 -17.00 -18.90
C ASN A 153 3.05 -18.21 -17.96
N ASN A 154 2.26 -18.10 -16.89
CA ASN A 154 2.11 -19.13 -15.88
C ASN A 154 0.65 -19.23 -15.45
N ASN A 155 0.15 -20.47 -15.31
CA ASN A 155 -1.24 -20.76 -14.93
C ASN A 155 -1.36 -21.26 -13.48
N THR A 156 -0.30 -21.21 -12.68
CA THR A 156 -0.28 -21.78 -11.31
C THR A 156 -1.43 -21.25 -10.43
N ILE A 157 -1.78 -19.97 -10.56
CA ILE A 157 -2.89 -19.39 -9.77
C ILE A 157 -4.25 -19.98 -10.15
N GLU A 158 -4.45 -20.29 -11.44
CA GLU A 158 -5.64 -20.93 -11.97
C GLU A 158 -5.71 -22.39 -11.53
N GLU A 159 -4.59 -23.12 -11.62
CA GLU A 159 -4.46 -24.49 -11.14
C GLU A 159 -4.83 -24.60 -9.65
N LEU A 160 -4.30 -23.70 -8.81
CA LEU A 160 -4.60 -23.64 -7.38
C LEU A 160 -6.06 -23.26 -7.10
N HIS A 161 -6.66 -22.35 -7.88
CA HIS A 161 -8.09 -22.03 -7.76
C HIS A 161 -8.96 -23.24 -8.09
N ASN A 162 -8.64 -23.94 -9.17
CA ASN A 162 -9.36 -25.15 -9.57
C ASN A 162 -9.23 -26.24 -8.52
N GLU A 163 -8.03 -26.47 -7.98
CA GLU A 163 -7.80 -27.40 -6.87
C GLU A 163 -8.64 -27.03 -5.65
N PHE A 164 -8.62 -25.76 -5.24
CA PHE A 164 -9.39 -25.25 -4.10
C PHE A 164 -10.89 -25.56 -4.25
N TYR A 165 -11.50 -25.16 -5.37
CA TYR A 165 -12.94 -25.37 -5.58
C TYR A 165 -13.30 -26.85 -5.70
N ASN A 166 -12.50 -27.66 -6.42
CA ASN A 166 -12.75 -29.09 -6.54
C ASN A 166 -12.75 -29.80 -5.18
N ARG A 167 -11.86 -29.39 -4.27
CA ARG A 167 -11.80 -29.90 -2.88
C ARG A 167 -12.93 -29.35 -2.02
N ALA A 168 -13.28 -28.07 -2.15
CA ALA A 168 -14.38 -27.46 -1.41
C ALA A 168 -15.75 -28.08 -1.78
N GLU A 169 -15.95 -28.42 -3.05
CA GLU A 169 -17.15 -29.11 -3.55
C GLU A 169 -17.22 -30.58 -3.12
N ASN A 170 -16.07 -31.22 -2.84
CA ASN A 170 -15.98 -32.64 -2.49
C ASN A 170 -15.13 -32.89 -1.22
N PRO A 171 -15.51 -32.32 -0.05
CA PRO A 171 -14.63 -32.26 1.13
C PRO A 171 -14.33 -33.63 1.77
N LEU A 172 -15.09 -34.67 1.44
CA LEU A 172 -14.90 -36.03 1.96
C LEU A 172 -14.07 -36.93 1.05
N LYS A 173 -13.73 -36.48 -0.15
CA LYS A 173 -12.94 -37.26 -1.11
C LYS A 173 -11.50 -37.36 -0.61
N LYS A 174 -11.04 -38.57 -0.28
CA LYS A 174 -9.65 -38.82 0.09
C LYS A 174 -8.77 -38.78 -1.17
N ASN A 175 -7.61 -38.12 -1.05
CA ASN A 175 -6.58 -38.08 -2.09
C ASN A 175 -5.94 -39.45 -2.31
#